data_AF-A0A6B3GFZ8-F1
#
_entry.id   AF-A0A6B3GFZ8-F1
#
_cell.length_a   1.000
_cell.length_b   1.000
_cell.length_c   1.000
_cell.angle_alpha   90.00
_cell.angle_beta   90.00
_cell.angle_gamma   90.00
#
_symmetry.space_group_name_H-M   'P 1'
#
loop_
_entity.id
_entity.type
_entity.pdbx_description
1 polymer ?
#
loop_
_entity_poly.entity_id
_entity_poly.type
_entity_poly.pdbx_seq_one_letter_code
_entity_poly.pdbx_strand_id
1 'polypeptide(L)' 'TLLRAVADLVLDNLPQCGRVVAEPDLRNTPSVSAFLSAGFRFSAEVDLPDKRAALMIRDRTYRAQL' A
#
# COMPACT_ATOMS: atom_id res chain seq x y z
N THR A 1 -2.68 -10.05 -8.43
CA THR A 1 -3.61 -10.14 -7.29
C THR A 1 -4.54 -8.95 -7.32
N LEU A 2 -5.70 -9.01 -6.65
CA LEU A 2 -6.66 -7.90 -6.60
C LEU A 2 -6.02 -6.60 -6.07
N LEU A 3 -5.30 -6.68 -4.95
CA LEU A 3 -4.63 -5.51 -4.34
C LEU A 3 -3.67 -4.80 -5.30
N ARG A 4 -2.90 -5.56 -6.10
CA ARG A 4 -2.02 -4.99 -7.12
C ARG A 4 -2.82 -4.26 -8.19
N ALA A 5 -3.82 -4.93 -8.77
CA ALA A 5 -4.63 -4.38 -9.85
C ALA A 5 -5.40 -3.13 -9.43
N VAL A 6 -5.97 -3.11 -8.22
CA VAL A 6 -6.68 -1.93 -7.69
C VAL A 6 -5.71 -0.78 -7.45
N ALA A 7 -4.53 -1.03 -6.88
CA ALA A 7 -3.53 0.02 -6.67
C ALA A 7 -3.03 0.60 -8.01
N ASP A 8 -2.81 -0.25 -9.01
CA ASP A 8 -2.41 0.16 -10.35
C ASP A 8 -3.51 1.01 -11.01
N LEU A 9 -4.77 0.58 -10.92
CA LEU A 9 -5.92 1.33 -11.44
C LEU A 9 -6.01 2.74 -10.84
N VAL A 10 -5.87 2.87 -9.52
CA VAL A 10 -5.90 4.16 -8.82
C VAL A 10 -4.77 5.07 -9.29
N LEU A 11 -3.55 4.54 -9.37
CA LEU A 11 -2.38 5.32 -9.79
C LEU A 11 -2.44 5.68 -11.28
N ASP A 12 -2.98 4.82 -12.14
CA ASP A 12 -3.09 5.11 -13.57
C ASP A 12 -4.17 6.17 -13.87
N ASN A 13 -5.27 6.22 -13.10
CA ASN A 13 -6.42 7.07 -13.40
C ASN A 13 -6.51 8.36 -12.57
N LEU A 14 -5.77 8.49 -11.47
CA LEU A 14 -5.75 9.70 -10.65
C LEU A 14 -4.37 10.36 -10.68
N PRO A 15 -4.09 11.27 -11.63
CA PRO A 15 -2.76 11.85 -11.83
C PRO A 15 -2.15 12.50 -10.57
N GLN A 16 -2.99 13.07 -9.71
CA GLN A 16 -2.57 13.70 -8.46
C GLN A 16 -2.33 12.70 -7.31
N CYS A 17 -2.74 11.44 -7.47
CA CYS A 17 -2.46 10.39 -6.51
C CYS A 17 -0.98 9.98 -6.61
N GLY A 18 -0.16 10.46 -5.67
CA GLY A 18 1.27 10.14 -5.58
C GLY A 18 1.57 8.80 -4.92
N ARG A 19 0.64 8.24 -4.14
CA ARG A 19 0.79 6.96 -3.43
C ARG A 19 -0.54 6.36 -3.01
N VAL A 20 -0.61 5.04 -2.91
CA VAL A 20 -1.68 4.29 -2.26
C VAL A 20 -1.19 3.81 -0.90
N VAL A 21 -2.03 3.94 0.12
CA VAL A 21 -1.73 3.54 1.51
C VAL A 21 -2.67 2.42 1.92
N ALA A 22 -2.16 1.48 2.70
CA ALA A 22 -2.94 0.46 3.39
C ALA A 22 -2.56 0.40 4.88
N GLU A 23 -3.53 0.03 5.71
CA GLU A 23 -3.39 -0.01 7.18
C GLU A 23 -3.91 -1.32 7.81
N PRO A 24 -3.37 -2.49 7.42
CA PRO A 24 -3.69 -3.73 8.13
C PRO A 24 -3.27 -3.65 9.62
N ASP A 25 -3.99 -4.36 10.50
CA ASP A 25 -3.49 -4.63 11.86
C ASP A 25 -2.17 -5.41 11.74
N LEU A 26 -1.16 -5.02 12.52
CA LEU A 26 0.18 -5.62 12.55
C LEU A 26 0.13 -7.13 12.83
N ARG A 27 -0.88 -7.59 13.58
CA ARG A 27 -1.11 -9.00 13.91
C ARG A 27 -1.71 -9.80 12.75
N ASN A 28 -2.25 -9.14 11.73
CA ASN A 28 -2.80 -9.80 10.54
C ASN A 28 -1.68 -10.08 9.51
N THR A 29 -0.80 -11.02 9.86
CA THR A 29 0.34 -11.43 9.01
C THR A 29 -0.08 -11.83 7.59
N PRO A 30 -1.20 -12.55 7.35
CA PRO A 30 -1.65 -12.84 5.99
C PRO A 30 -1.96 -11.59 5.17
N SER A 31 -2.62 -10.59 5.77
CA SER A 31 -2.92 -9.34 5.08
C SER A 31 -1.65 -8.53 4.79
N VAL A 32 -0.72 -8.45 5.75
CA VAL A 32 0.58 -7.79 5.55
C VAL A 32 1.35 -8.45 4.40
N SER A 33 1.42 -9.78 4.40
CA SER A 33 2.07 -10.55 3.32
C SER A 33 1.42 -10.28 1.96
N ALA A 34 0.07 -10.23 1.89
CA ALA A 34 -0.63 -9.94 0.65
C ALA A 34 -0.31 -8.55 0.07
N PHE A 35 -0.16 -7.53 0.93
CA PHE A 35 0.26 -6.19 0.51
C PHE A 35 1.73 -6.17 0.05
N LEU A 36 2.64 -6.86 0.75
CA LEU A 36 4.03 -7.01 0.31
C LEU A 36 4.10 -7.65 -1.09
N SER A 37 3.38 -8.76 -1.29
CA SER A 37 3.28 -9.42 -2.60
C SER A 37 2.60 -8.57 -3.68
N ALA A 38 1.80 -7.57 -3.28
CA ALA A 38 1.18 -6.60 -4.18
C ALA A 38 2.07 -5.38 -4.51
N GLY A 39 3.30 -5.33 -3.99
CA GLY A 39 4.26 -4.25 -4.25
C GLY A 39 4.14 -3.05 -3.31
N PHE A 40 3.46 -3.20 -2.17
CA PHE A 40 3.54 -2.23 -1.09
C PHE A 40 4.79 -2.51 -0.25
N ARG A 41 5.37 -1.46 0.33
CA ARG A 41 6.41 -1.58 1.36
C ARG A 41 5.83 -1.31 2.74
N PHE A 42 6.37 -1.95 3.76
CA PHE A 42 6.16 -1.54 5.14
C PHE A 42 6.86 -0.21 5.40
N SER A 43 6.15 0.77 5.95
CA SER A 43 6.66 2.12 6.20
C SER A 43 6.83 2.42 7.68
N ALA A 44 5.87 2.04 8.52
CA ALA A 44 5.90 2.31 9.95
C ALA A 44 4.88 1.44 10.70
N GLU A 45 5.04 1.32 12.00
CA GLU A 45 3.98 0.90 12.91
C GLU A 45 3.28 2.16 13.42
N VAL A 46 1.95 2.18 13.37
CA VAL A 46 1.15 3.33 13.80
C VAL A 46 0.16 2.85 14.84
N ASP A 47 0.21 3.43 16.05
CA ASP A 47 -0.79 3.18 17.07
C ASP A 47 -2.08 3.95 16.73
N LEU A 48 -3.16 3.21 16.49
CA LEU A 48 -4.51 3.72 16.29
C LEU A 48 -5.37 3.31 17.50
N PRO A 49 -6.52 3.97 17.75
CA PRO A 49 -7.34 3.70 18.93
C PRO A 49 -7.67 2.22 19.15
N ASP A 50 -7.91 1.45 18.08
CA ASP A 50 -8.38 0.06 18.15
C ASP A 50 -7.30 -0.97 17.80
N LYS A 51 -6.21 -0.55 17.16
CA LYS A 51 -5.18 -1.47 16.63
C LYS A 51 -3.83 -0.79 16.48
N ARG A 52 -2.78 -1.60 16.47
CA ARG A 52 -1.48 -1.20 15.96
C ARG A 52 -1.43 -1.55 14.48
N ALA A 53 -1.43 -0.55 13.62
CA ALA A 53 -1.44 -0.73 12.18
C ALA A 53 -0.02 -0.85 11.62
N ALA A 54 0.17 -1.77 10.68
CA ALA A 54 1.32 -1.74 9.78
C ALA A 54 0.99 -0.75 8.65
N LEU A 55 1.58 0.43 8.66
CA LEU A 55 1.43 1.41 7.59
C LEU A 55 2.18 0.90 6.35
N MET A 56 1.44 0.62 5.28
CA MET A 56 2.00 0.10 4.04
C MET A 56 1.79 1.07 2.90
N ILE A 57 2.84 1.35 2.13
CA ILE A 57 2.83 2.38 1.09
C ILE A 57 3.23 1.77 -0.25
N ARG A 58 2.51 2.15 -1.31
CA ARG A 58 2.94 1.96 -2.69
C ARG A 58 2.93 3.31 -3.39
N ASP A 59 4.10 3.84 -3.71
CA ASP A 59 4.19 5.10 -4.45
C ASP A 59 3.88 4.88 -5.92
N ARG A 60 3.47 5.97 -6.57
CA ARG A 60 3.58 6.10 -8.02
C ARG A 60 5.06 5.96 -8.36
N THR A 61 5.43 4.91 -9.08
CA THR A 61 6.74 4.87 -9.74
C THR A 61 6.78 6.06 -10.69
N TYR A 62 7.74 6.97 -10.49
CA TYR A 62 8.04 7.97 -11.51
C TYR A 62 8.46 7.18 -12.75
N ARG A 63 7.56 7.03 -13.72
CA ARG A 63 7.98 6.62 -15.06
C ARG A 63 8.83 7.78 -15.54
N ALA A 64 10.14 7.72 -15.30
CA ALA A 64 11.07 8.41 -16.16
C ALA A 64 10.70 7.89 -17.56
N GLN A 65 10.04 8.73 -18.34
CA GLN A 65 9.79 8.47 -19.74
C GLN A 65 11.18 8.25 -20.34
N LEU A 66 11.53 6.99 -20.56
CA LEU A 66 12.65 6.60 -21.42
C LEU A 66 12.21 6.81 -22.87
#